data_AF-A0A2D5CP82-F1
#
_entry.id   AF-A0A2D5CP82-F1
#
_cell.length_a   1.000
_cell.length_b   1.000
_cell.length_c   1.000
_cell.angle_alpha   90.00
_cell.angle_beta   90.00
_cell.angle_gamma   90.00
#
_symmetry.space_group_name_H-M   'P 1'
#
loop_
_entity.id
_entity.type
_entity.pdbx_description
1 polymer ?
#
loop_
_entity_poly.entity_id
_entity_poly.type
_entity_poly.pdbx_seq_one_letter_code
_entity_poly.pdbx_strand_id
1 'polypeptide(L)'
;MSAELKAAGSIRRRLSLQLLSNAALLTLLLVFIVRSFAQQLAEQSQDNILMASVTSILDASAIQQGELTVDIPYSAFSMLSNLSDDRVFYRIDKNGVFLTGYADLPNPTSIQNTGSPIFSTQTYQDREIRVVTASRRLALENQLIELRVSVAQTRNGQDQTLEEISRMAMVFGGGF
;
A
#
# COMPACT_ATOMS: atom_id res chain seq x y z
N MET A 1 73.15 5.51 17.18
CA MET A 1 72.11 6.30 17.88
C MET A 1 70.81 6.15 17.11
N SER A 2 69.84 5.50 17.74
CA SER A 2 68.38 5.49 17.47
C SER A 2 67.90 5.40 16.01
N ALA A 3 67.69 4.16 15.55
CA ALA A 3 66.84 3.87 14.38
C ALA A 3 65.36 4.08 14.74
N GLU A 4 64.63 4.64 13.77
CA GLU A 4 63.27 5.15 13.87
C GLU A 4 62.24 4.15 14.42
N LEU A 5 61.50 4.58 15.44
CA LEU A 5 60.23 3.94 15.86
C LEU A 5 59.07 4.61 15.14
N LYS A 6 58.75 4.15 13.92
CA LYS A 6 57.57 4.58 13.16
C LYS A 6 56.61 3.40 12.94
N ALA A 7 56.00 2.89 14.02
CA ALA A 7 54.99 1.82 13.90
C ALA A 7 53.86 1.83 14.97
N ALA A 8 53.65 2.92 15.72
CA ALA A 8 52.60 2.97 16.75
C ALA A 8 51.19 3.36 16.24
N GLY A 9 51.07 3.87 14.99
CA GLY A 9 49.80 4.35 14.43
C GLY A 9 48.92 3.28 13.77
N SER A 10 49.47 2.10 13.47
CA SER A 10 48.81 1.08 12.62
C SER A 10 47.80 0.21 13.39
N ILE A 11 48.13 -0.22 14.62
CA ILE A 11 47.29 -1.15 15.39
C ILE A 11 46.03 -0.46 15.93
N ARG A 12 46.15 0.74 16.51
CA ARG A 12 45.00 1.53 16.99
C ARG A 12 44.04 1.84 15.85
N ARG A 13 44.56 2.27 14.69
CA ARG A 13 43.75 2.55 13.49
C ARG A 13 43.05 1.29 12.97
N ARG A 14 43.73 0.14 12.94
CA ARG A 14 43.14 -1.14 12.51
C ARG A 14 42.02 -1.60 13.43
N LEU A 15 42.21 -1.49 14.76
CA LEU A 15 41.19 -1.80 15.76
C LEU A 15 39.99 -0.84 15.65
N SER A 16 40.22 0.46 15.52
CA SER A 16 39.15 1.44 15.36
C SER A 16 38.36 1.22 14.07
N LEU A 17 39.02 0.89 12.95
CA LEU A 17 38.34 0.57 11.69
C LEU A 17 37.51 -0.71 11.80
N GLN A 18 38.00 -1.74 12.49
CA GLN A 18 37.22 -2.97 12.74
C GLN A 18 35.99 -2.70 13.61
N LEU A 19 36.14 -1.91 14.68
CA LEU A 19 35.01 -1.52 15.54
C LEU A 19 33.98 -0.68 14.78
N LEU A 20 34.42 0.32 14.02
CA LEU A 20 33.54 1.16 13.20
C LEU A 20 32.85 0.34 12.11
N SER A 21 33.56 -0.60 11.48
CA SER A 21 32.98 -1.50 10.49
C SER A 21 31.88 -2.37 11.10
N ASN A 22 32.13 -2.96 12.27
CA ASN A 22 31.13 -3.77 12.96
C ASN A 22 29.93 -2.93 13.43
N ALA A 23 30.18 -1.73 13.96
CA ALA A 23 29.13 -0.81 14.36
C ALA A 23 28.28 -0.38 13.16
N ALA A 24 28.90 -0.01 12.03
CA ALA A 24 28.20 0.34 10.80
C ALA A 24 27.35 -0.83 10.28
N LEU A 25 27.89 -2.06 10.31
CA LEU A 25 27.18 -3.25 9.89
C LEU A 25 25.96 -3.52 10.77
N LEU A 26 26.08 -3.37 12.10
CA LEU A 26 24.97 -3.48 13.04
C LEU A 26 23.92 -2.38 12.82
N THR A 27 24.34 -1.14 12.56
CA THR A 27 23.40 -0.04 12.26
C THR A 27 22.64 -0.30 10.97
N LEU A 28 23.30 -0.74 9.90
CA LEU A 28 22.64 -1.07 8.64
C LEU A 28 21.62 -2.21 8.82
N LEU A 29 21.99 -3.25 9.58
CA LEU A 29 21.10 -4.36 9.91
C LEU A 29 19.89 -3.87 10.71
N LEU A 30 20.08 -3.01 11.70
CA LEU A 30 18.99 -2.46 12.50
C LEU A 30 18.05 -1.59 11.66
N VAL A 31 18.60 -0.71 10.81
CA VAL A 31 17.82 0.13 9.89
C VAL A 31 16.99 -0.74 8.95
N PHE A 32 17.56 -1.83 8.43
CA PHE A 32 16.84 -2.77 7.57
C PHE A 32 15.66 -3.44 8.30
N ILE A 33 15.87 -3.91 9.53
CA ILE A 33 14.82 -4.54 10.34
C ILE A 33 13.71 -3.54 10.64
N VAL A 34 14.05 -2.35 11.14
CA VAL A 34 13.05 -1.32 11.49
C VAL A 34 12.24 -0.90 10.27
N ARG A 35 12.90 -0.70 9.13
CA ARG A 35 12.19 -0.37 7.87
C ARG A 35 11.23 -1.47 7.44
N SER A 36 11.68 -2.73 7.47
CA SER A 36 10.85 -3.87 7.09
C SER A 36 9.64 -4.03 8.01
N PHE A 37 9.83 -3.85 9.32
CA PHE A 37 8.74 -3.91 10.29
C PHE A 37 7.75 -2.76 10.11
N ALA A 38 8.23 -1.53 9.90
CA ALA A 38 7.38 -0.37 9.64
C ALA A 38 6.55 -0.55 8.35
N GLN A 39 7.15 -1.09 7.29
CA GLN A 39 6.44 -1.41 6.04
C GLN A 39 5.34 -2.44 6.26
N GLN A 40 5.62 -3.54 6.96
CA GLN A 40 4.62 -4.56 7.29
C GLN A 40 3.45 -3.99 8.10
N LEU A 41 3.75 -3.16 9.10
CA LEU A 41 2.73 -2.52 9.93
C LEU A 41 1.86 -1.55 9.11
N ALA A 42 2.46 -0.79 8.20
CA ALA A 42 1.74 0.10 7.30
C ALA A 42 0.82 -0.67 6.34
N GLU A 43 1.31 -1.76 5.74
CA GLU A 43 0.51 -2.64 4.89
C GLU A 43 -0.67 -3.25 5.63
N GLN A 44 -0.44 -3.77 6.84
CA GLN A 44 -1.51 -4.36 7.64
C GLN A 44 -2.55 -3.32 8.06
N SER A 45 -2.11 -2.11 8.42
CA SER A 45 -3.04 -1.01 8.70
C SER A 45 -3.87 -0.65 7.47
N GLN A 46 -3.24 -0.58 6.29
CA GLN A 46 -3.93 -0.30 5.04
C GLN A 46 -4.95 -1.40 4.70
N ASP A 47 -4.56 -2.67 4.79
CA ASP A 47 -5.44 -3.80 4.52
C ASP A 47 -6.65 -3.82 5.48
N ASN A 48 -6.45 -3.49 6.76
CA ASN A 48 -7.54 -3.37 7.73
C ASN A 48 -8.54 -2.25 7.37
N ILE A 49 -8.05 -1.09 6.93
CA ILE A 49 -8.90 0.04 6.53
C ILE A 49 -9.66 -0.30 5.24
N LEU A 50 -8.98 -0.85 4.24
CA LEU A 50 -9.57 -1.28 2.98
C LEU A 50 -10.66 -2.33 3.21
N MET A 51 -10.41 -3.30 4.08
CA MET A 51 -11.38 -4.31 4.50
C MET A 51 -12.63 -3.68 5.13
N ALA A 52 -12.44 -2.77 6.09
CA ALA A 52 -13.54 -2.09 6.76
C ALA A 52 -14.37 -1.24 5.79
N SER A 53 -13.70 -0.58 4.82
CA SER A 53 -14.36 0.18 3.76
C SER A 53 -15.24 -0.70 2.88
N VAL A 54 -14.69 -1.80 2.34
CA VAL A 54 -15.49 -2.71 1.49
C VAL A 54 -16.63 -3.35 2.26
N THR A 55 -16.39 -3.74 3.51
CA THR A 55 -17.44 -4.29 4.38
C THR A 55 -18.56 -3.28 4.60
N SER A 56 -18.21 -2.02 4.89
CA SER A 56 -19.20 -0.95 5.07
C SER A 56 -20.04 -0.70 3.83
N ILE A 57 -19.44 -0.75 2.63
CA ILE A 57 -20.16 -0.62 1.35
C ILE A 57 -21.10 -1.81 1.14
N LEU A 58 -20.63 -3.04 1.38
CA LEU A 58 -21.43 -4.25 1.24
C LEU A 58 -22.58 -4.35 2.26
N ASP A 59 -22.42 -3.74 3.44
CA ASP A 59 -23.45 -3.70 4.48
C ASP A 59 -24.47 -2.58 4.26
N ALA A 60 -24.05 -1.44 3.71
CA ALA A 60 -24.94 -0.37 3.30
C ALA A 60 -25.74 -0.71 2.01
N SER A 61 -25.22 -1.65 1.22
CA SER A 61 -25.90 -2.13 0.02
C SER A 61 -27.08 -3.03 0.38
N ALA A 62 -28.29 -2.58 0.05
CA ALA A 62 -29.52 -3.28 0.37
C ALA A 62 -30.46 -3.29 -0.83
N ILE A 63 -31.38 -4.24 -0.80
CA ILE A 63 -32.50 -4.26 -1.74
C ILE A 63 -33.61 -3.42 -1.14
N GLN A 64 -33.94 -2.32 -1.80
CA GLN A 64 -35.06 -1.46 -1.43
C GLN A 64 -36.05 -1.42 -2.60
N GLN A 65 -37.33 -1.67 -2.32
CA GLN A 65 -38.41 -1.62 -3.33
C GLN A 65 -38.20 -2.52 -4.56
N GLY A 66 -37.49 -3.65 -4.42
CA GLY A 66 -37.22 -4.56 -5.54
C GLY A 66 -36.06 -4.11 -6.45
N GLU A 67 -35.36 -3.03 -6.09
CA GLU A 67 -34.14 -2.59 -6.78
C GLU A 67 -32.93 -2.68 -5.85
N LEU A 68 -31.77 -3.00 -6.44
CA LEU A 68 -30.51 -2.98 -5.71
C LEU A 68 -30.08 -1.53 -5.54
N THR A 69 -30.08 -1.03 -4.31
CA THR A 69 -29.53 0.28 -3.96
C THR A 69 -28.17 0.09 -3.33
N VAL A 70 -27.17 0.77 -3.88
CA VAL A 70 -25.81 0.75 -3.36
C VAL A 70 -25.48 2.12 -2.81
N ASP A 71 -25.57 2.24 -1.48
CA ASP A 71 -25.15 3.43 -0.78
C ASP A 71 -23.67 3.31 -0.43
N ILE A 72 -22.90 4.36 -0.73
CA ILE A 72 -21.48 4.43 -0.38
C ILE A 72 -21.38 5.38 0.82
N PRO A 73 -21.29 4.84 2.06
CA PRO A 73 -21.29 5.68 3.25
C PRO A 73 -20.00 6.49 3.32
N TYR A 74 -20.08 7.75 3.77
CA TYR A 74 -18.92 8.62 3.94
C TYR A 74 -17.83 7.97 4.81
N SER A 75 -18.21 7.16 5.80
CA SER A 75 -17.31 6.42 6.68
C SER A 75 -16.37 5.46 5.93
N ALA A 76 -16.81 4.88 4.82
CA ALA A 76 -15.97 3.97 4.03
C ALA A 76 -14.75 4.70 3.44
N PHE A 77 -14.94 5.95 2.99
CA PHE A 77 -13.87 6.75 2.40
C PHE A 77 -13.15 7.65 3.40
N SER A 78 -13.80 8.09 4.48
CA SER A 78 -13.17 8.96 5.47
C SER A 78 -12.03 8.27 6.22
N MET A 79 -12.13 6.94 6.44
CA MET A 79 -11.04 6.14 7.01
C MET A 79 -9.83 6.03 6.09
N LEU A 80 -10.04 6.11 4.77
CA LEU A 80 -8.99 6.12 3.74
C LEU A 80 -8.41 7.52 3.51
N SER A 81 -9.13 8.57 3.91
CA SER A 81 -8.77 9.99 3.69
C SER A 81 -7.73 10.51 4.68
N ASN A 82 -7.03 9.64 5.41
CA ASN A 82 -6.07 10.05 6.42
C ASN A 82 -4.72 10.43 5.81
N LEU A 83 -4.38 11.72 5.93
CA LEU A 83 -3.05 12.36 5.97
C LEU A 83 -2.07 12.18 4.79
N SER A 84 -2.35 11.33 3.83
CA SER A 84 -1.57 11.19 2.60
C SER A 84 -2.37 11.71 1.40
N ASP A 85 -1.67 12.24 0.40
CA ASP A 85 -2.21 12.60 -0.93
C ASP A 85 -2.59 11.35 -1.75
N ASP A 86 -3.09 10.33 -1.06
CA ASP A 86 -3.39 9.02 -1.61
C ASP A 86 -4.79 9.02 -2.22
N ARG A 87 -4.87 8.54 -3.46
CA ARG A 87 -6.10 8.51 -4.24
C ARG A 87 -6.83 7.20 -3.96
N VAL A 88 -8.13 7.30 -3.75
CA VAL A 88 -9.03 6.17 -3.57
C VAL A 88 -9.81 5.92 -4.85
N PHE A 89 -9.84 4.66 -5.29
CA PHE A 89 -10.64 4.20 -6.41
C PHE A 89 -11.59 3.11 -5.93
N TYR A 90 -12.74 2.98 -6.57
CA TYR A 90 -13.68 1.91 -6.27
C TYR A 90 -14.36 1.41 -7.53
N ARG A 91 -14.85 0.18 -7.48
CA ARG A 91 -15.63 -0.44 -8.54
C ARG A 91 -16.66 -1.37 -7.94
N ILE A 92 -17.88 -1.29 -8.44
CA ILE A 92 -18.99 -2.14 -8.01
C ILE A 92 -19.54 -2.85 -9.22
N ASP A 93 -19.63 -4.18 -9.15
CA ASP A 93 -20.18 -5.03 -10.19
C ASP A 93 -21.39 -5.81 -9.63
N LYS A 94 -22.45 -5.94 -10.44
CA LYS A 94 -23.62 -6.78 -10.19
C LYS A 94 -23.61 -7.95 -11.16
N ASN A 95 -23.52 -9.19 -10.67
CA ASN A 95 -23.43 -10.40 -11.49
C ASN A 95 -22.33 -10.33 -12.56
N GLY A 96 -21.19 -9.70 -12.22
CA GLY A 96 -20.08 -9.48 -13.15
C GLY A 96 -20.26 -8.33 -14.14
N VAL A 97 -21.40 -7.63 -14.11
CA VAL A 97 -21.65 -6.43 -14.92
C VAL A 97 -21.32 -5.18 -14.11
N PHE A 98 -20.54 -4.28 -14.67
CA PHE A 98 -20.20 -3.01 -14.04
C PHE A 98 -21.46 -2.21 -13.69
N LEU A 99 -21.54 -1.74 -12.44
CA LEU A 99 -22.63 -0.92 -11.93
C LEU A 99 -22.20 0.54 -11.75
N THR A 100 -21.09 0.77 -11.02
CA THR A 100 -20.59 2.13 -10.73
C THR A 100 -19.12 2.14 -10.31
N GLY A 101 -18.48 3.31 -10.37
CA GLY A 101 -17.09 3.55 -10.03
C GLY A 101 -16.17 3.60 -11.26
N TYR A 102 -14.97 3.03 -11.13
CA TYR A 102 -13.95 3.00 -12.16
C TYR A 102 -14.01 1.67 -12.93
N ALA A 103 -14.56 1.72 -14.15
CA ALA A 103 -14.79 0.53 -14.99
C ALA A 103 -13.52 -0.11 -15.54
N ASP A 104 -12.39 0.57 -15.46
CA ASP A 104 -11.06 0.14 -15.83
C ASP A 104 -10.21 -0.29 -14.62
N LEU A 105 -10.77 -0.19 -13.39
CA LEU A 105 -10.06 -0.63 -12.19
C LEU A 105 -9.76 -2.14 -12.31
N PRO A 106 -8.49 -2.54 -12.17
CA PRO A 106 -8.10 -3.93 -12.26
C PRO A 106 -8.83 -4.78 -11.22
N ASN A 107 -9.50 -5.84 -11.67
CA ASN A 107 -10.23 -6.75 -10.81
C ASN A 107 -9.46 -8.08 -10.74
N PRO A 108 -9.21 -8.65 -9.55
CA PRO A 108 -8.59 -9.97 -9.46
C PRO A 108 -9.36 -11.02 -10.28
N THR A 109 -8.67 -11.67 -11.23
CA THR A 109 -9.24 -12.62 -12.21
C THR A 109 -9.83 -13.88 -11.56
N SER A 110 -9.52 -14.14 -10.28
CA SER A 110 -9.97 -15.32 -9.56
C SER A 110 -10.44 -14.94 -8.16
N ILE A 111 -11.67 -14.43 -8.06
CA ILE A 111 -12.42 -14.59 -6.83
C ILE A 111 -12.87 -16.03 -6.81
N GLN A 112 -12.08 -16.89 -6.15
CA GLN A 112 -12.63 -18.18 -5.76
C GLN A 112 -13.91 -17.89 -4.98
N ASN A 113 -14.97 -18.62 -5.28
CA ASN A 113 -16.35 -18.45 -4.78
C ASN A 113 -16.50 -18.57 -3.23
N THR A 114 -15.45 -18.30 -2.46
CA THR A 114 -15.37 -18.47 -1.01
C THR A 114 -15.98 -17.30 -0.23
N GLY A 115 -16.35 -16.19 -0.89
CA GLY A 115 -16.87 -14.99 -0.22
C GLY A 115 -15.84 -14.30 0.67
N SER A 116 -14.59 -14.77 0.68
CA SER A 116 -13.50 -14.17 1.42
C SER A 116 -12.94 -12.97 0.65
N PRO A 117 -12.63 -11.85 1.33
CA PRO A 117 -11.97 -10.71 0.73
C PRO A 117 -10.59 -11.09 0.18
N ILE A 118 -10.24 -10.58 -1.00
CA ILE A 118 -8.95 -10.81 -1.66
C ILE A 118 -8.21 -9.50 -1.77
N PHE A 119 -6.97 -9.49 -1.32
CA PHE A 119 -6.07 -8.35 -1.46
C PHE A 119 -5.10 -8.57 -2.60
N SER A 120 -4.81 -7.52 -3.37
CA SER A 120 -3.81 -7.55 -4.43
C SER A 120 -3.15 -6.19 -4.56
N THR A 121 -1.87 -6.21 -4.95
CA THR A 121 -1.12 -4.99 -5.27
C THR A 121 -0.93 -4.96 -6.78
N GLN A 122 -1.36 -3.87 -7.42
CA GLN A 122 -1.38 -3.73 -8.88
C GLN A 122 -0.99 -2.32 -9.29
N THR A 123 -0.70 -2.12 -10.57
CA THR A 123 -0.42 -0.79 -11.13
C THR A 123 -1.67 -0.25 -11.84
N TYR A 124 -2.04 0.99 -11.53
CA TYR A 124 -3.18 1.68 -12.14
C TYR A 124 -2.86 3.17 -12.27
N GLN A 125 -3.04 3.73 -13.47
CA GLN A 125 -2.67 5.13 -13.78
C GLN A 125 -1.22 5.47 -13.34
N ASP A 126 -0.27 4.61 -13.69
CA ASP A 126 1.17 4.73 -13.37
C ASP A 126 1.49 4.81 -11.87
N ARG A 127 0.59 4.31 -11.03
CA ARG A 127 0.75 4.27 -9.57
C ARG A 127 0.51 2.88 -9.04
N GLU A 128 1.27 2.51 -8.02
CA GLU A 128 1.02 1.28 -7.26
C GLU A 128 -0.21 1.49 -6.37
N ILE A 129 -1.20 0.61 -6.55
CA ILE A 129 -2.43 0.59 -5.76
C ILE A 129 -2.53 -0.74 -5.00
N ARG A 130 -2.98 -0.65 -3.74
CA ARG A 130 -3.46 -1.80 -2.97
C ARG A 130 -4.97 -1.89 -3.17
N VAL A 131 -5.44 -3.05 -3.62
CA VAL A 131 -6.85 -3.32 -3.91
C VAL A 131 -7.35 -4.42 -3.00
N VAL A 132 -8.53 -4.23 -2.42
CA VAL A 132 -9.31 -5.31 -1.82
C VAL A 132 -10.59 -5.51 -2.60
N THR A 133 -10.95 -6.75 -2.85
CA THR A 133 -12.21 -7.13 -3.49
C THR A 133 -12.94 -8.12 -2.61
N ALA A 134 -14.22 -7.85 -2.32
CA ALA A 134 -15.10 -8.79 -1.66
C ALA A 134 -16.46 -8.85 -2.38
N SER A 135 -17.16 -9.96 -2.17
CA SER A 135 -18.45 -10.21 -2.81
C SER A 135 -19.47 -10.70 -1.80
N ARG A 136 -20.72 -10.25 -1.94
CA ARG A 136 -21.86 -10.71 -1.15
C ARG A 136 -22.97 -11.15 -2.09
N ARG A 137 -23.64 -12.26 -1.73
CA ARG A 137 -24.84 -12.71 -2.43
C ARG A 137 -26.07 -12.17 -1.70
N LEU A 138 -26.98 -11.54 -2.45
CA LEU A 138 -28.26 -11.02 -1.94
C LEU A 138 -29.40 -11.75 -2.66
N ALA A 139 -30.49 -12.00 -1.94
CA ALA A 139 -31.70 -12.57 -2.52
C ALA A 139 -32.61 -11.42 -2.97
N LEU A 140 -32.82 -11.29 -4.28
CA LEU A 140 -33.74 -10.34 -4.88
C LEU A 140 -34.92 -11.11 -5.47
N GLU A 141 -36.07 -11.03 -4.79
CA GLU A 141 -37.27 -11.81 -5.12
C GLU A 141 -36.94 -13.32 -5.23
N ASN A 142 -36.78 -13.83 -6.45
CA ASN A 142 -36.48 -15.23 -6.78
C ASN A 142 -35.10 -15.43 -7.43
N GLN A 143 -34.26 -14.40 -7.46
CA GLN A 143 -32.92 -14.45 -8.05
C GLN A 143 -31.83 -14.16 -7.01
N LEU A 144 -30.74 -14.90 -7.09
CA LEU A 144 -29.54 -14.64 -6.30
C LEU A 144 -28.66 -13.68 -7.09
N ILE A 145 -28.46 -12.48 -6.57
CA ILE A 145 -27.55 -11.49 -7.15
C ILE A 145 -26.21 -11.52 -6.40
N GLU A 146 -25.11 -11.51 -7.14
CA GLU A 146 -23.76 -11.31 -6.60
C GLU A 146 -23.40 -9.84 -6.73
N LEU A 147 -23.24 -9.17 -5.59
CA LEU A 147 -22.68 -7.84 -5.51
C LEU A 147 -21.19 -7.96 -5.19
N ARG A 148 -20.35 -7.42 -6.07
CA ARG A 148 -18.90 -7.41 -5.92
C ARG A 148 -18.44 -5.97 -5.76
N VAL A 149 -17.66 -5.71 -4.72
CA VAL A 149 -17.11 -4.39 -4.42
C VAL A 149 -15.60 -4.51 -4.36
N SER A 150 -14.93 -3.67 -5.16
CA SER A 150 -13.48 -3.49 -5.11
C SER A 150 -13.18 -2.07 -4.67
N VAL A 151 -12.29 -1.91 -3.70
CA VAL A 151 -11.78 -0.60 -3.26
C VAL A 151 -10.26 -0.66 -3.33
N ALA A 152 -9.68 0.40 -3.88
CA ALA A 152 -8.25 0.54 -4.06
C ALA A 152 -7.75 1.87 -3.49
N GLN A 153 -6.53 1.85 -2.97
CA GLN A 153 -5.83 3.03 -2.49
C GLN A 153 -4.41 3.05 -3.08
N THR A 154 -3.93 4.22 -3.48
CA THR A 154 -2.50 4.38 -3.81
C THR A 154 -1.63 4.12 -2.58
N ARG A 155 -0.43 3.59 -2.80
CA ARG A 155 0.49 3.27 -1.71
C ARG A 155 1.51 4.37 -1.45
N ASN A 156 1.89 5.11 -2.49
CA ASN A 156 2.94 6.13 -2.44
C ASN A 156 2.58 7.32 -3.37
N GLY A 157 1.74 8.26 -2.93
CA GLY A 157 1.53 9.50 -3.70
C GLY A 157 2.79 10.35 -3.97
N GLN A 158 3.91 10.06 -3.30
CA GLN A 158 5.13 10.88 -3.24
C GLN A 158 6.25 10.47 -4.23
N ASP A 159 6.13 9.36 -4.95
CA ASP A 159 7.24 8.86 -5.81
C ASP A 159 7.56 9.80 -6.99
N GLN A 160 6.60 10.62 -7.45
CA GLN A 160 6.84 11.63 -8.49
C GLN A 160 7.64 12.84 -7.98
N THR A 161 7.53 13.18 -6.69
CA THR A 161 8.24 14.33 -6.10
C THR A 161 9.70 14.03 -5.79
N LEU A 162 10.02 12.77 -5.47
CA LEU A 162 11.38 12.34 -5.10
C LEU A 162 12.33 12.27 -6.31
N GLU A 163 11.87 11.88 -7.50
CA GLU A 163 12.69 11.93 -8.71
C GLU A 163 13.05 13.37 -9.10
N GLU A 164 12.11 14.31 -8.92
CA GLU A 164 12.32 15.72 -9.22
C GLU A 164 13.33 16.35 -8.24
N ILE A 165 13.18 16.08 -6.94
CA ILE A 165 14.13 16.51 -5.90
C ILE A 165 15.51 15.87 -6.09
N SER A 166 15.57 14.57 -6.41
CA SER A 166 16.83 13.84 -6.68
C SER A 166 17.58 14.42 -7.88
N ARG A 167 16.87 14.69 -8.98
CA ARG A 167 17.43 15.31 -10.18
C ARG A 167 17.94 16.71 -9.89
N MET A 168 17.22 17.47 -9.09
CA MET A 168 17.61 18.81 -8.65
C MET A 168 18.83 18.76 -7.72
N ALA A 169 18.88 17.82 -6.77
CA ALA A 169 20.03 17.60 -5.90
C ALA A 169 21.29 17.14 -6.66
N MET A 170 21.16 16.34 -7.71
CA MET A 170 22.29 15.99 -8.60
C MET A 170 22.82 17.21 -9.37
N VAL A 171 21.95 18.11 -9.82
CA VAL A 171 22.35 19.35 -10.50
C VAL A 171 23.08 20.31 -9.54
N PHE A 172 22.64 20.40 -8.29
CA PHE A 172 23.30 21.24 -7.29
C PHE A 172 24.56 20.60 -6.67
N GLY A 173 24.58 19.28 -6.50
CA GLY A 173 25.71 18.53 -5.94
C GLY A 173 26.88 18.35 -6.92
N GLY A 174 26.63 18.39 -8.23
CA GLY A 174 27.68 18.33 -9.25
C GLY A 174 28.42 19.65 -9.49
N GLY A 175 28.06 20.73 -8.78
CA GLY A 175 28.62 22.06 -8.96
C GLY A 175 29.75 22.46 -7.99
N PHE A 176 30.18 21.56 -7.09
CA PHE A 176 31.26 21.79 -6.13
C PHE A 176 32.36 20.73 -6.23
#